data_AF-A0A1V1V084-F1
#
_entry.id   AF-A0A1V1V084-F1
#
_cell.length_a   1.000
_cell.length_b   1.000
_cell.length_c   1.000
_cell.angle_alpha   90.00
_cell.angle_beta   90.00
_cell.angle_gamma   90.00
#
_symmetry.space_group_name_H-M   'P 1'
#
loop_
_entity.id
_entity.type
_entity.pdbx_description
1 polymer ?
#
loop_
_entity_poly.entity_id
_entity_poly.type
_entity_poly.pdbx_seq_one_letter_code
_entity_poly.pdbx_strand_id
1 'polypeptide(L)'
;METAACRIDIWLWRARFVKTRGLAADLVERGAVRLTHHGRETRLDKASRCVHVGDLLTFAQNGRVVSLSVEALGERRGPAEEARALYSLTG
;
A
#
# COMPACT_ATOMS: atom_id res chain seq x y z
N MET A 1 -10.56 10.33 -17.49
CA MET A 1 -9.54 9.43 -16.92
C MET A 1 -9.92 9.25 -15.47
N GLU A 2 -10.44 8.09 -15.10
CA GLU A 2 -10.84 7.85 -13.72
C GLU A 2 -9.59 7.73 -12.85
N THR A 3 -9.39 8.74 -11.99
CA THR A 3 -8.38 8.69 -10.94
C THR A 3 -8.83 7.65 -9.93
N ALA A 4 -8.59 6.38 -10.23
CA ALA A 4 -8.90 5.30 -9.33
C ALA A 4 -8.11 5.55 -8.04
N ALA A 5 -8.81 5.58 -6.92
CA ALA A 5 -8.27 5.76 -5.59
C ALA A 5 -8.71 4.56 -4.75
N CYS A 6 -7.78 3.87 -4.08
CA CYS A 6 -8.10 2.71 -3.25
C CYS A 6 -7.67 2.96 -1.81
N ARG A 7 -8.43 2.45 -0.84
CA ARG A 7 -8.02 2.54 0.55
C ARG A 7 -6.75 1.72 0.78
N ILE A 8 -5.79 2.27 1.52
CA ILE A 8 -4.53 1.59 1.88
C ILE A 8 -4.79 0.22 2.53
N ASP A 9 -5.84 0.10 3.36
CA ASP A 9 -6.20 -1.16 4.01
C ASP A 9 -6.58 -2.26 3.01
N ILE A 10 -7.34 -1.88 1.98
CA ILE A 10 -7.78 -2.77 0.91
C ILE A 10 -6.59 -3.10 0.01
N TRP A 11 -5.78 -2.09 -0.31
CA TRP A 11 -4.63 -2.23 -1.19
C TRP A 11 -3.57 -3.14 -0.57
N LEU A 12 -3.19 -2.95 0.70
CA LEU A 12 -2.26 -3.84 1.42
C LEU A 12 -2.76 -5.28 1.47
N TRP A 13 -4.07 -5.48 1.63
CA TRP A 13 -4.68 -6.80 1.59
C TRP A 13 -4.66 -7.43 0.18
N ARG A 14 -4.93 -6.64 -0.87
CA ARG A 14 -4.83 -7.07 -2.28
C ARG A 14 -3.40 -7.40 -2.69
N ALA A 15 -2.44 -6.57 -2.30
CA ALA A 15 -1.02 -6.77 -2.50
C ALA A 15 -0.41 -7.88 -1.61
N ARG A 16 -1.24 -8.56 -0.79
CA ARG A 16 -0.87 -9.70 0.06
C ARG A 16 0.21 -9.41 1.10
N PHE A 17 0.44 -8.14 1.47
CA PHE A 17 1.31 -7.78 2.59
C PHE A 17 0.73 -8.22 3.94
N VAL A 18 -0.60 -8.26 4.03
CA VAL A 18 -1.33 -8.69 5.24
C VAL A 18 -2.34 -9.78 4.93
N LYS A 19 -2.61 -10.62 5.93
CA LYS A 19 -3.59 -11.72 5.81
C LYS A 19 -5.04 -11.22 5.90
N THR A 20 -5.29 -10.16 6.67
CA THR A 20 -6.64 -9.63 6.97
C THR A 20 -6.66 -8.10 6.91
N ARG A 21 -7.85 -7.52 6.67
CA ARG A 21 -8.04 -6.06 6.67
C ARG A 21 -7.73 -5.42 8.03
N GLY A 22 -8.02 -6.12 9.13
CA GLY A 22 -7.71 -5.64 10.48
C GLY A 22 -6.21 -5.48 10.73
N LEU A 23 -5.39 -6.43 10.25
CA LEU A 23 -3.93 -6.30 10.31
C LEU A 23 -3.42 -5.15 9.44
N ALA A 24 -4.05 -4.90 8.29
CA ALA A 24 -3.77 -3.74 7.44
C ALA A 24 -4.01 -2.44 8.20
N ALA A 25 -5.18 -2.33 8.83
CA ALA A 25 -5.59 -1.15 9.56
C ALA A 25 -4.67 -0.88 10.74
N ASP A 26 -4.42 -1.90 11.54
CA ASP A 26 -3.54 -1.86 12.69
C ASP A 26 -2.10 -1.44 12.32
N LEU A 27 -1.55 -1.94 11.21
CA LEU A 27 -0.22 -1.56 10.72
C LEU A 27 -0.17 -0.08 10.30
N VAL A 28 -1.25 0.41 9.68
CA VAL A 28 -1.41 1.83 9.33
C VAL A 28 -1.61 2.69 10.58
N GLU A 29 -2.46 2.29 11.53
CA GLU A 29 -2.78 3.05 12.75
C GLU A 29 -1.57 3.15 13.70
N ARG A 30 -0.70 2.13 13.72
CA ARG A 30 0.62 2.21 14.36
C ARG A 30 1.54 3.25 13.71
N GLY A 31 1.14 3.79 12.56
CA GLY A 31 1.90 4.72 11.75
C GLY A 31 3.17 4.09 11.21
N ALA A 32 3.16 2.78 10.95
CA ALA A 32 4.27 2.06 10.35
C ALA A 32 4.28 2.18 8.82
N VAL A 33 3.25 2.79 8.22
CA VAL A 33 3.15 3.07 6.79
C VAL A 33 3.33 4.56 6.51
N ARG A 34 4.21 4.85 5.58
CA ARG A 34 4.44 6.19 5.01
C ARG A 34 4.05 6.16 3.54
N LEU A 35 3.25 7.13 3.13
CA LEU A 35 2.89 7.36 1.74
C LEU A 35 3.65 8.58 1.23
N THR A 36 4.40 8.41 0.16
CA THR A 36 5.11 9.48 -0.52
C THR A 36 4.43 9.75 -1.86
N HIS A 37 3.79 10.91 -1.96
CA HIS A 37 3.13 11.37 -3.18
C HIS A 37 3.82 12.63 -3.69
N HIS A 38 4.29 12.64 -4.94
CA HIS A 38 4.93 13.82 -5.54
C HIS A 38 6.08 14.39 -4.67
N GLY A 39 6.85 13.52 -4.02
CA GLY A 39 7.95 13.90 -3.10
C GLY A 39 7.50 14.35 -1.70
N ARG A 40 6.20 14.33 -1.41
CA ARG A 40 5.66 14.62 -0.08
C ARG A 40 5.37 13.34 0.69
N GLU A 41 6.22 13.03 1.66
CA GLU A 41 5.97 11.95 2.60
C GLU A 41 4.90 12.35 3.62
N THR A 42 3.87 11.52 3.74
CA THR A 42 2.78 11.64 4.70
C THR A 42 2.68 10.34 5.47
N ARG A 43 2.83 10.42 6.79
CA ARG A 43 2.56 9.28 7.66
C ARG A 43 1.08 8.98 7.63
N LEU A 44 0.73 7.73 7.35
CA LEU A 44 -0.67 7.33 7.38
C LEU A 44 -1.06 7.09 8.84
N ASP A 45 -2.04 7.85 9.31
CA ASP A 45 -2.66 7.71 10.64
C ASP A 45 -3.97 6.92 10.59
N LYS A 46 -4.57 6.80 9.39
CA LYS A 46 -5.86 6.15 9.17
C LYS A 46 -5.79 5.14 8.03
N ALA A 47 -6.21 3.92 8.32
CA ALA A 47 -6.37 2.83 7.37
C ALA A 47 -7.30 3.16 6.19
N SER A 48 -8.23 4.10 6.39
CA SER A 48 -9.14 4.60 5.37
C SER A 48 -8.51 5.56 4.36
N ARG A 49 -7.21 5.87 4.46
CA ARG A 49 -6.56 6.79 3.52
C ARG A 49 -6.55 6.18 2.11
N CYS A 50 -6.88 7.00 1.12
CA CYS A 50 -6.80 6.59 -0.28
C CYS A 50 -5.37 6.72 -0.81
N VAL A 51 -4.95 5.70 -1.56
CA VAL A 51 -3.72 5.66 -2.36
C VAL A 51 -4.09 5.64 -3.83
N HIS A 52 -3.19 6.16 -4.65
CA HIS A 52 -3.32 6.29 -6.09
C HIS A 52 -2.17 5.56 -6.78
N VAL A 53 -2.35 5.31 -8.07
CA VAL A 53 -1.26 4.81 -8.91
C VAL A 53 -0.17 5.88 -9.02
N GLY A 54 1.09 5.47 -8.88
CA GLY A 54 2.27 6.32 -8.80
C GLY A 54 2.67 6.72 -7.37
N ASP A 55 1.85 6.40 -6.35
CA ASP A 55 2.23 6.63 -4.96
C ASP A 55 3.34 5.69 -4.50
N LEU A 56 4.28 6.19 -3.70
CA LEU A 56 5.29 5.37 -3.04
C LEU A 56 4.83 5.01 -1.63
N LEU A 57 4.89 3.75 -1.27
CA LEU A 57 4.65 3.26 0.08
C LEU A 57 5.95 2.77 0.69
N THR A 58 6.24 3.29 1.88
CA THR A 58 7.40 2.89 2.67
C THR A 58 6.92 2.41 4.03
N PHE A 59 7.24 1.16 4.37
CA PHE A 59 6.87 0.58 5.66
C PHE A 59 7.89 -0.45 6.13
N ALA A 60 7.89 -0.73 7.43
CA ALA A 60 8.74 -1.75 8.00
C ALA A 60 8.05 -3.12 7.89
N GLN A 61 8.54 -3.98 7.00
CA GLN A 61 8.13 -5.38 6.92
C GLN A 61 9.18 -6.24 7.62
N ASN A 62 8.76 -6.95 8.67
CA ASN A 62 9.61 -7.94 9.37
C ASN A 62 10.95 -7.37 9.88
N GLY A 63 10.96 -6.10 10.29
CA GLY A 63 12.15 -5.39 10.77
C GLY A 63 13.03 -4.76 9.67
N ARG A 64 12.62 -4.85 8.40
CA ARG A 64 13.30 -4.18 7.28
C ARG A 64 12.40 -3.10 6.70
N VAL A 65 12.97 -1.92 6.45
CA VAL A 65 12.28 -0.86 5.72
C VAL A 65 12.20 -1.28 4.25
N VAL A 66 10.99 -1.40 3.73
CA VAL A 66 10.71 -1.72 2.34
C VAL A 66 9.99 -0.54 1.72
N SER A 67 10.47 -0.10 0.56
CA SER A 67 9.86 0.94 -0.25
C SER A 67 9.38 0.34 -1.57
N LEU A 68 8.17 0.68 -1.96
CA LEU A 68 7.56 0.23 -3.20
C LEU A 68 6.72 1.34 -3.82
N SER A 69 6.58 1.32 -5.14
CA SER A 69 5.67 2.17 -5.88
C SER A 69 4.39 1.40 -6.20
N VAL A 70 3.25 2.07 -6.10
CA VAL A 70 1.93 1.56 -6.43
C VAL A 70 1.75 1.69 -7.94
N GLU A 71 1.87 0.60 -8.68
CA GLU A 71 1.70 0.59 -10.15
C GLU A 71 0.23 0.38 -10.53
N ALA A 72 -0.51 -0.35 -9.70
CA ALA A 72 -1.94 -0.54 -9.87
C ALA A 72 -2.64 -0.77 -8.53
N LEU A 73 -3.93 -0.42 -8.47
CA LEU A 73 -4.71 -0.60 -7.25
C LEU A 73 -5.27 -2.02 -7.10
N GLY A 74 -5.42 -2.71 -8.22
CA GLY A 74 -6.03 -4.04 -8.35
C GLY A 74 -7.51 -4.00 -8.00
N GLU A 75 -8.37 -4.64 -8.77
CA GLU A 75 -9.82 -4.67 -8.46
C GLU A 75 -10.19 -5.86 -7.57
N ARG A 76 -9.39 -6.93 -7.61
CA ARG A 76 -9.62 -8.18 -6.88
C ARG A 76 -8.35 -8.68 -6.21
N ARG A 77 -8.51 -9.61 -5.26
CA ARG A 77 -7.39 -10.34 -4.68
C ARG A 77 -6.96 -11.43 -5.66
N GLY A 78 -6.03 -11.09 -6.54
CA GLY A 78 -5.43 -12.03 -7.49
C GLY A 78 -4.41 -12.99 -6.84
N PRO A 79 -3.88 -13.96 -7.61
CA PRO A 79 -2.75 -14.77 -7.22
C PRO A 79 -1.49 -13.91 -6.96
N ALA A 80 -0.44 -14.54 -6.43
CA ALA A 80 0.77 -13.82 -6.03
C ALA A 80 1.42 -13.03 -7.20
N GLU A 81 1.30 -13.53 -8.42
CA GLU A 81 1.81 -12.86 -9.63
C GLU A 81 1.06 -11.55 -9.91
N GLU A 82 -0.28 -11.56 -9.90
CA GLU A 82 -1.06 -10.32 -10.06
C GLU A 82 -0.79 -9.33 -8.94
N ALA A 83 -0.72 -9.79 -7.69
CA ALA A 83 -0.40 -8.92 -6.56
C ALA A 83 0.95 -8.22 -6.74
N ARG A 84 1.94 -8.91 -7.30
CA ARG A 84 3.27 -8.38 -7.58
C ARG A 84 3.30 -7.46 -8.81
N ALA A 85 2.28 -7.50 -9.67
CA ALA A 85 2.08 -6.51 -10.72
C ALA A 85 1.41 -5.22 -10.20
N LEU A 86 0.79 -5.25 -9.01
CA LEU A 86 0.19 -4.05 -8.39
C LEU A 86 1.22 -3.09 -7.82
N TYR A 87 2.42 -3.58 -7.53
CA TYR A 87 3.49 -2.77 -6.96
C TYR A 87 4.84 -3.09 -7.58
N SER A 88 5.69 -2.09 -7.69
CA SER A 88 7.09 -2.29 -8.05
C SER A 88 7.96 -2.01 -6.83
N LEU A 89 8.87 -2.92 -6.51
CA LEU A 89 9.84 -2.69 -5.44
C LEU A 89 10.86 -1.66 -5.95
N THR A 90 10.90 -0.50 -5.32
CA THR A 90 11.93 0.50 -5.56
C THR A 90 13.10 0.18 -4.64
N GLY A 91 14.16 -0.39 -5.21
CA GLY A 91 15.41 -0.76 -4.55
C GLY A 91 16.60 -0.40 -5.40
#